data_AF-A0A1H3GND9-F1
#
_entry.id   AF-A0A1H3GND9-F1
#
_cell.length_a   1.000
_cell.length_b   1.000
_cell.length_c   1.000
_cell.angle_alpha   90.00
_cell.angle_beta   90.00
_cell.angle_gamma   90.00
#
_symmetry.space_group_name_H-M   'P 1'
#
loop_
_entity.id
_entity.type
_entity.pdbx_description
1 polymer ?
#
loop_
_entity_poly.entity_id
_entity_poly.type
_entity_poly.pdbx_seq_one_letter_code
_entity_poly.pdbx_strand_id
1 'polypeptide(L)'
;MSEFINNPWVVGIGAGVLSSLVVALITRSIFSRRDNREYVRRVDQANQEILYAVRPGISEGVIPTNDVLQRLATATARRYGLDRSALYDLNDFGAELTKEVMDSSFISAATKEEFCEKLAVIREEITGFEHKGEAEDYQKAARYRRQLVATMSMMVGMMTAVVGFVTSTDSGPISEPKQLLFLVIPAVVAVLAALLTVLMKESRLKMKSMEVSFAGLRANFDSRTESERDKPNNGNAADARSSRD
;
A
#
# COMPACT_ATOMS: atom_id res chain seq x y z
N MET A 1 41.87 -30.16 -5.49
CA MET A 1 40.86 -29.27 -4.85
C MET A 1 39.44 -29.87 -4.85
N SER A 2 39.08 -30.74 -5.81
CA SER A 2 37.78 -31.42 -5.89
C SER A 2 37.54 -32.52 -4.82
N GLU A 3 38.60 -33.12 -4.27
CA GLU A 3 38.47 -34.20 -3.26
C GLU A 3 38.02 -33.69 -1.88
N PHE A 4 38.34 -32.45 -1.52
CA PHE A 4 37.93 -31.87 -0.23
C PHE A 4 36.41 -31.62 -0.14
N ILE A 5 35.78 -31.31 -1.27
CA ILE A 5 34.34 -31.04 -1.35
C ILE A 5 33.54 -32.35 -1.50
N ASN A 6 34.17 -33.44 -1.93
CA ASN A 6 33.53 -34.76 -2.05
C ASN A 6 33.63 -35.61 -0.76
N ASN A 7 34.29 -35.12 0.30
CA ASN A 7 34.37 -35.85 1.56
C ASN A 7 32.99 -35.83 2.26
N PRO A 8 32.36 -36.99 2.52
CA PRO A 8 31.02 -37.06 3.12
C PRO A 8 30.90 -36.34 4.46
N TRP A 9 31.98 -36.25 5.24
CA TRP A 9 32.01 -35.55 6.51
C TRP A 9 32.00 -34.03 6.33
N VAL A 10 32.70 -33.53 5.31
CA VAL A 10 32.73 -32.09 4.96
C VAL A 10 31.42 -31.67 4.31
N VAL A 11 30.82 -32.52 3.46
CA VAL A 11 29.48 -32.27 2.90
C VAL A 11 28.42 -32.31 4.01
N GLY A 12 28.48 -33.28 4.92
CA GLY A 12 27.52 -33.42 6.01
C GLY A 12 27.60 -32.27 7.03
N ILE A 13 28.80 -31.93 7.49
CA ILE A 13 29.01 -30.84 8.46
C ILE A 13 28.83 -29.48 7.78
N GLY A 14 29.39 -29.31 6.58
CA GLY A 14 29.25 -28.08 5.80
C GLY A 14 27.79 -27.78 5.47
N ALA A 15 27.04 -28.77 4.98
CA ALA A 15 25.61 -28.61 4.70
C ALA A 15 24.79 -28.41 5.97
N GLY A 16 25.13 -29.08 7.08
CA GLY A 16 24.45 -28.88 8.37
C GLY A 16 24.62 -27.46 8.91
N VAL A 17 25.85 -26.95 8.91
CA VAL A 17 26.16 -25.58 9.35
C VAL A 17 25.52 -24.55 8.43
N LEU A 18 25.64 -24.71 7.10
CA LEU A 18 25.00 -23.79 6.15
C LEU A 18 23.47 -23.81 6.29
N SER A 19 22.88 -24.99 6.43
CA SER A 19 21.43 -25.15 6.60
C SER A 19 20.94 -24.47 7.88
N SER A 20 21.65 -24.64 9.00
CA SER A 20 21.32 -23.97 10.26
C SER A 20 21.44 -22.45 10.18
N LEU A 21 22.45 -21.92 9.47
CA LEU A 21 22.65 -20.50 9.26
C LEU A 21 21.51 -19.90 8.41
N VAL A 22 21.13 -20.59 7.33
CA VAL A 22 20.01 -20.16 6.46
C VAL A 22 18.70 -20.14 7.25
N VAL A 23 18.41 -21.17 8.04
CA VAL A 23 17.20 -21.21 8.89
C VAL A 23 17.20 -20.10 9.93
N ALA A 24 18.35 -19.79 10.54
CA ALA A 24 18.48 -18.69 11.50
C ALA A 24 18.20 -17.32 10.84
N LEU A 25 18.72 -17.09 9.63
CA LEU A 25 18.48 -15.85 8.87
C LEU A 25 17.01 -15.71 8.45
N ILE A 26 16.37 -16.80 8.00
CA ILE A 26 14.95 -16.80 7.64
C ILE A 26 14.08 -16.55 8.88
N THR A 27 14.34 -17.24 9.99
CA THR A 27 13.63 -17.06 11.26
C THR A 27 13.72 -15.61 11.73
N ARG A 28 14.94 -15.03 11.76
CA ARG A 28 15.17 -13.62 12.12
C ARG A 28 14.38 -12.66 11.23
N SER A 29 14.36 -12.91 9.93
CA SER A 29 13.67 -12.06 8.95
C SER A 29 12.14 -12.13 9.09
N ILE A 30 11.58 -13.32 9.29
CA ILE A 30 10.14 -13.50 9.48
C ILE A 30 9.69 -12.89 10.81
N PHE A 31 10.41 -13.13 11.91
CA PHE A 31 10.07 -12.57 13.22
C PHE A 31 10.17 -11.04 13.23
N SER A 32 11.21 -10.46 12.64
CA SER A 32 11.33 -9.00 12.54
C SER A 32 10.16 -8.35 11.77
N ARG A 33 9.65 -9.02 10.73
CA ARG A 33 8.46 -8.55 10.00
C ARG A 33 7.18 -8.68 10.82
N ARG A 34 7.07 -9.73 11.64
CA ARG A 34 5.92 -9.95 12.53
C ARG A 34 5.84 -8.87 13.60
N ASP A 35 6.97 -8.53 14.23
CA ASP A 35 7.05 -7.47 15.24
C ASP A 35 6.62 -6.11 14.68
N ASN A 36 7.05 -5.78 13.45
CA ASN A 36 6.64 -4.52 12.82
C ASN A 36 5.12 -4.49 12.54
N ARG A 37 4.53 -5.62 12.13
CA ARG A 37 3.08 -5.72 11.91
C ARG A 37 2.32 -5.60 13.23
N GLU A 38 2.83 -6.22 14.29
CA GLU A 38 2.25 -6.14 15.62
C GLU A 38 2.34 -4.73 16.20
N TYR A 39 3.46 -4.04 15.99
CA TYR A 39 3.62 -2.63 16.35
C TYR A 39 2.57 -1.75 15.65
N VAL A 40 2.46 -1.83 14.32
CA VAL A 40 1.46 -1.07 13.56
C VAL A 40 0.03 -1.37 14.03
N ARG A 41 -0.26 -2.64 14.34
CA ARG A 41 -1.57 -3.04 14.87
C ARG A 41 -1.85 -2.44 16.25
N ARG A 42 -0.85 -2.38 17.13
CA ARG A 42 -1.00 -1.75 18.46
C ARG A 42 -1.24 -0.25 18.35
N VAL A 43 -0.55 0.43 17.43
CA VAL A 43 -0.78 1.86 17.15
C VAL A 43 -2.21 2.09 16.67
N ASP A 44 -2.68 1.31 15.69
CA ASP A 44 -4.04 1.41 15.16
C ASP A 44 -5.10 1.16 16.25
N GLN A 45 -4.92 0.12 17.08
CA GLN A 45 -5.82 -0.16 18.20
C GLN A 45 -5.84 0.96 19.25
N ALA A 46 -4.69 1.52 19.59
CA ALA A 46 -4.59 2.62 20.55
C ALA A 46 -5.34 3.86 20.04
N ASN A 47 -5.15 4.22 18.76
CA ASN A 47 -5.85 5.35 18.14
C ASN A 47 -7.37 5.13 18.09
N GLN A 48 -7.82 3.93 17.67
CA GLN A 48 -9.23 3.58 17.63
C GLN A 48 -9.88 3.64 19.02
N GLU A 49 -9.19 3.19 20.05
CA GLU A 49 -9.73 3.27 21.40
C GLU A 49 -9.92 4.71 21.88
N ILE A 50 -8.99 5.60 21.56
CA ILE A 50 -9.14 7.03 21.88
C ILE A 50 -10.37 7.60 21.15
N LEU A 51 -10.52 7.31 19.85
CA LEU A 51 -11.68 7.73 19.07
C LEU A 51 -12.99 7.21 19.67
N TYR A 52 -13.06 5.92 20.03
CA TYR A 52 -14.26 5.33 20.62
C TYR A 52 -14.58 5.87 22.02
N ALA A 53 -13.58 6.29 22.80
CA ALA A 53 -13.82 6.92 24.09
C ALA A 53 -14.45 8.32 23.94
N VAL A 54 -14.15 9.03 22.84
CA VAL A 54 -14.61 10.40 22.60
C VAL A 54 -15.94 10.45 21.82
N ARG A 55 -16.18 9.46 20.95
CA ARG A 55 -17.35 9.37 20.06
C ARG A 55 -18.71 9.62 20.76
N PRO A 56 -19.01 9.03 21.94
CA PRO A 56 -20.29 9.28 22.62
C PRO A 56 -20.49 10.76 22.95
N GLY A 57 -19.45 11.43 23.45
CA GLY A 57 -19.51 12.86 23.78
C GLY A 57 -19.81 13.72 22.56
N ILE A 58 -19.21 13.42 21.41
CA ILE A 58 -19.48 14.15 20.16
C ILE A 58 -20.93 13.99 19.73
N SER A 59 -21.49 12.79 19.88
CA SER A 59 -22.89 12.50 19.56
C SER A 59 -23.86 13.35 20.39
N GLU A 60 -23.45 13.71 21.60
CA GLU A 60 -24.18 14.57 22.55
C GLU A 60 -23.80 16.06 22.42
N GLY A 61 -22.94 16.41 21.46
CA GLY A 61 -22.47 17.78 21.22
C GLY A 61 -21.41 18.28 22.21
N VAL A 62 -20.85 17.38 23.02
CA VAL A 62 -19.78 17.66 24.00
C VAL A 62 -18.44 17.32 23.40
N ILE A 63 -17.60 18.34 23.21
CA ILE A 63 -16.25 18.18 22.66
C ILE A 63 -15.21 18.28 23.78
N PRO A 64 -14.36 17.26 23.98
CA PRO A 64 -13.31 17.33 24.98
C PRO A 64 -12.27 18.38 24.58
N THR A 65 -11.76 19.08 25.59
CA THR A 65 -10.67 20.04 25.40
C THR A 65 -9.37 19.37 24.93
N ASN A 66 -8.49 20.14 24.27
CA ASN A 66 -7.19 19.66 23.82
C ASN A 66 -6.35 19.02 24.94
N ASP A 67 -6.36 19.58 26.16
CA ASP A 67 -5.64 19.00 27.32
C ASP A 67 -6.18 17.61 27.69
N VAL A 68 -7.50 17.42 27.67
CA VAL A 68 -8.13 16.13 27.95
C VAL A 68 -7.75 15.11 26.88
N LEU A 69 -7.79 15.48 25.60
CA LEU A 69 -7.37 14.60 24.50
C LEU A 69 -5.89 14.21 24.60
N GLN A 70 -5.01 15.16 24.93
CA GLN A 70 -3.58 14.88 25.10
C GLN A 70 -3.33 13.95 26.29
N ARG A 71 -4.03 14.14 27.42
CA ARG A 71 -3.93 13.25 28.58
C ARG A 71 -4.44 11.85 28.27
N LEU A 72 -5.58 11.75 27.58
CA LEU A 72 -6.16 10.49 27.14
C LEU A 72 -5.18 9.75 26.22
N ALA A 73 -4.63 10.42 25.21
CA ALA A 73 -3.65 9.84 24.31
C ALA A 73 -2.37 9.40 25.04
N THR A 74 -1.89 10.19 26.00
CA THR A 74 -0.71 9.82 26.81
C THR A 74 -0.98 8.59 27.69
N ALA A 75 -2.16 8.51 28.30
CA ALA A 75 -2.55 7.35 29.11
C ALA A 75 -2.69 6.09 28.26
N THR A 76 -3.32 6.20 27.09
CA THR A 76 -3.47 5.10 26.14
C THR A 76 -2.13 4.64 25.58
N ALA A 77 -1.23 5.57 25.22
CA ALA A 77 0.13 5.24 24.76
C ALA A 77 0.88 4.38 25.79
N ARG A 78 0.83 4.78 27.07
CA ARG A 78 1.44 4.01 28.17
C ARG A 78 0.85 2.61 28.28
N ARG A 79 -0.47 2.47 28.17
CA ARG A 79 -1.12 1.15 28.29
C ARG A 79 -0.73 0.20 27.16
N TYR A 80 -0.53 0.71 25.94
CA TYR A 80 -0.11 -0.08 24.78
C TYR A 80 1.42 -0.25 24.64
N GLY A 81 2.20 0.40 25.52
CA GLY A 81 3.67 0.40 25.45
C GLY A 81 4.19 1.11 24.19
N LEU A 82 3.52 2.19 23.79
CA LEU A 82 3.84 3.01 22.62
C LEU A 82 4.38 4.37 23.07
N ASP A 83 5.16 5.00 22.19
CA ASP A 83 5.51 6.40 22.35
C ASP A 83 4.32 7.31 21.97
N ARG A 84 4.16 8.44 22.66
CA ARG A 84 3.07 9.41 22.38
C ARG A 84 3.13 9.93 20.94
N SER A 85 4.34 10.07 20.42
CA SER A 85 4.64 10.52 19.05
C SER A 85 4.17 9.56 17.95
N ALA A 86 3.87 8.30 18.30
CA ALA A 86 3.38 7.29 17.37
C ALA A 86 1.85 7.31 17.21
N LEU A 87 1.14 7.95 18.14
CA LEU A 87 -0.32 8.09 18.09
C LEU A 87 -0.70 9.39 17.35
N TYR A 88 -1.98 9.52 16.99
CA TYR A 88 -2.51 10.71 16.32
C TYR A 88 -2.22 12.00 17.11
N ASP A 89 -1.88 13.05 16.37
CA ASP A 89 -1.86 14.41 16.89
C ASP A 89 -3.29 14.98 17.00
N LEU A 90 -3.44 16.20 17.53
CA LEU A 90 -4.78 16.79 17.68
C LEU A 90 -5.46 17.02 16.33
N ASN A 91 -4.69 17.32 15.28
CA ASN A 91 -5.22 17.58 13.94
C ASN A 91 -5.75 16.29 13.30
N ASP A 92 -4.99 15.20 13.41
CA ASP A 92 -5.36 13.86 12.97
C ASP A 92 -6.64 13.39 13.69
N PHE A 93 -6.75 13.63 15.00
CA PHE A 93 -7.98 13.34 15.74
C PHE A 93 -9.17 14.16 15.22
N GLY A 94 -9.00 15.47 15.04
CA GLY A 94 -10.04 16.32 14.46
C GLY A 94 -10.48 15.86 13.06
N ALA A 95 -9.53 15.44 12.23
CA ALA A 95 -9.79 14.94 10.88
C ALA A 95 -10.56 13.61 10.87
N GLU A 96 -10.14 12.62 11.66
CA GLU A 96 -10.84 11.33 11.74
C GLU A 96 -12.26 11.48 12.32
N LEU A 97 -12.44 12.34 13.32
CA LEU A 97 -13.76 12.65 13.87
C LEU A 97 -14.66 13.35 12.85
N THR A 98 -14.12 14.33 12.12
CA THR A 98 -14.85 15.04 11.06
C THR A 98 -15.30 14.07 9.97
N LYS A 99 -14.38 13.21 9.52
CA LYS A 99 -14.67 12.17 8.54
C LYS A 99 -15.79 11.26 9.02
N GLU A 100 -15.77 10.83 10.28
CA GLU A 100 -16.81 9.98 10.84
C GLU A 100 -18.19 10.64 10.84
N VAL A 101 -18.27 11.92 11.21
CA VAL A 101 -19.51 12.70 11.14
C VAL A 101 -19.98 12.83 9.69
N MET A 102 -19.08 13.04 8.73
CA MET A 102 -19.42 13.13 7.30
C MET A 102 -19.89 11.81 6.71
N ASP A 103 -19.28 10.70 7.08
CA ASP A 103 -19.62 9.34 6.64
C ASP A 103 -20.95 8.84 7.23
N SER A 104 -21.44 9.48 8.31
CA SER A 104 -22.72 9.12 8.91
C SER A 104 -23.90 9.41 7.96
N SER A 105 -24.64 8.37 7.60
CA SER A 105 -25.88 8.48 6.81
C SER A 105 -27.11 8.85 7.63
N PHE A 106 -26.98 8.88 8.96
CA PHE A 106 -28.11 9.00 9.90
C PHE A 106 -28.38 10.42 10.39
N ILE A 107 -27.52 11.38 10.05
CA ILE A 107 -27.64 12.78 10.48
C ILE A 107 -27.82 13.72 9.28
N SER A 108 -28.62 14.78 9.48
CA SER A 108 -28.92 15.76 8.44
C SER A 108 -27.70 16.59 8.05
N ALA A 109 -27.70 17.17 6.85
CA ALA A 109 -26.61 18.04 6.39
C ALA A 109 -26.39 19.27 7.32
N ALA A 110 -27.46 19.84 7.88
CA ALA A 110 -27.35 20.95 8.84
C ALA A 110 -26.69 20.50 10.15
N THR A 111 -27.02 19.30 10.64
CA THR A 111 -26.41 18.73 11.85
C THR A 111 -24.94 18.39 11.63
N LYS A 112 -24.60 17.91 10.43
CA LYS A 112 -23.22 17.66 9.99
C LYS A 112 -22.38 18.94 10.05
N GLU A 113 -22.91 20.05 9.53
CA GLU A 113 -22.25 21.36 9.56
C GLU A 113 -21.99 21.84 10.99
N GLU A 114 -23.00 21.77 11.86
CA GLU A 114 -22.88 22.16 13.27
C GLU A 114 -21.79 21.37 14.01
N PHE A 115 -21.73 20.06 13.80
CA PHE A 115 -20.70 19.23 14.43
C PHE A 115 -19.30 19.53 13.90
N CYS A 116 -19.15 19.72 12.59
CA CYS A 116 -17.88 20.08 11.98
C CYS A 116 -17.35 21.43 12.50
N GLU A 117 -18.23 22.41 12.70
CA GLU A 117 -17.86 23.71 13.24
C GLU A 117 -17.33 23.60 14.68
N LYS A 118 -18.02 22.80 15.52
CA LYS A 118 -17.57 22.55 16.90
C LYS A 118 -16.24 21.77 16.93
N LEU A 119 -16.06 20.78 16.05
CA LEU A 119 -14.82 19.98 15.96
C LEU A 119 -13.62 20.79 15.46
N ALA A 120 -13.84 21.88 14.74
CA ALA A 120 -12.77 22.76 14.26
C ALA A 120 -11.92 23.38 15.39
N VAL A 121 -12.43 23.38 16.63
CA VAL A 121 -11.71 23.83 17.84
C VAL A 121 -10.60 22.84 18.24
N ILE A 122 -10.72 21.57 17.86
CA ILE A 122 -9.66 20.57 18.05
C ILE A 122 -8.59 20.80 16.98
N ARG A 123 -7.67 21.72 17.28
CA ARG A 123 -6.47 21.97 16.49
C ARG A 123 -5.31 22.22 17.42
N GLU A 124 -4.14 21.74 17.02
CA GLU A 124 -2.89 22.17 17.63
C GLU A 124 -2.54 23.54 17.04
N GLU A 125 -2.21 24.53 17.87
CA GLU A 125 -1.55 25.74 17.35
C GLU A 125 -0.30 25.27 16.60
N ILE A 126 -0.22 25.58 15.31
CA ILE A 126 0.81 25.06 14.41
C ILE A 126 2.17 25.62 14.84
N THR A 127 2.80 24.98 15.82
CA THR A 127 4.23 25.11 16.07
C THR A 127 4.91 23.99 15.32
N GLY A 128 5.04 24.19 14.01
CA GLY A 128 5.92 23.46 13.09
C GLY A 128 6.11 21.98 13.37
N PHE A 129 5.22 21.14 12.83
CA PHE A 129 5.54 19.74 12.56
C PHE A 129 5.20 19.43 11.10
N GLU A 130 6.22 19.00 10.36
CA GLU A 130 6.09 18.55 8.99
C GLU A 130 5.09 17.39 8.92
N HIS A 131 4.10 17.55 8.05
CA HIS A 131 3.09 16.54 7.77
C HIS A 131 3.79 15.28 7.25
N LYS A 132 3.83 14.24 8.09
CA LYS A 132 4.52 12.97 7.82
C LYS A 132 3.93 12.28 6.59
N GLY A 133 4.68 12.28 5.48
CA GLY A 133 4.46 11.43 4.30
C GLY A 133 4.61 9.91 4.54
N GLU A 134 4.53 9.44 5.79
CA GLU A 134 4.78 8.03 6.15
C GLU A 134 3.73 7.07 5.57
N ALA A 135 2.49 7.51 5.34
CA ALA A 135 1.43 6.66 4.80
C ALA A 135 1.67 6.27 3.33
N GLU A 136 2.19 7.19 2.49
CA GLU A 136 2.53 6.87 1.10
C GLU A 136 3.79 6.02 0.98
N ASP A 137 4.80 6.29 1.81
CA ASP A 137 6.06 5.55 1.81
C ASP A 137 5.89 4.12 2.33
N TYR A 138 5.01 3.91 3.31
CA TYR A 138 4.66 2.56 3.77
C TYR A 138 3.98 1.74 2.67
N GLN A 139 3.05 2.33 1.92
CA GLN A 139 2.39 1.66 0.80
C GLN A 139 3.35 1.36 -0.35
N LYS A 140 4.24 2.29 -0.70
CA LYS A 140 5.28 2.11 -1.72
C LYS A 140 6.25 1.00 -1.31
N ALA A 141 6.72 0.98 -0.06
CA ALA A 141 7.61 -0.05 0.48
C ALA A 141 6.94 -1.43 0.60
N ALA A 142 5.65 -1.49 0.92
CA ALA A 142 4.90 -2.75 0.97
C ALA A 142 4.68 -3.36 -0.42
N ARG A 143 4.40 -2.53 -1.44
CA ARG A 143 4.29 -2.98 -2.84
C ARG A 143 5.63 -3.49 -3.37
N TYR A 144 6.72 -2.76 -3.09
CA TYR A 144 8.07 -3.18 -3.48
C TYR A 144 8.44 -4.53 -2.85
N ARG A 145 8.13 -4.72 -1.56
CA ARG A 145 8.35 -6.00 -0.86
C ARG A 145 7.52 -7.15 -1.44
N ARG A 146 6.24 -6.94 -1.75
CA ARG A 146 5.40 -7.96 -2.42
C ARG A 146 5.96 -8.33 -3.79
N GLN A 147 6.39 -7.34 -4.55
CA GLN A 147 6.97 -7.56 -5.88
C GLN A 147 8.26 -8.38 -5.77
N LEU A 148 9.14 -8.06 -4.81
CA LEU A 148 10.39 -8.79 -4.58
C LEU A 148 10.16 -10.23 -4.10
N VAL A 149 9.17 -10.46 -3.23
CA VAL A 149 8.81 -11.83 -2.80
C VAL A 149 8.24 -12.63 -3.97
N ALA A 150 7.38 -12.03 -4.80
CA ALA A 150 6.81 -12.71 -5.95
C ALA A 150 7.89 -13.08 -6.99
N THR A 151 8.85 -12.20 -7.27
CA THR A 151 9.95 -12.50 -8.20
C THR A 151 10.89 -13.57 -7.65
N MET A 152 11.20 -13.55 -6.35
CA MET A 152 12.01 -14.60 -5.71
C MET A 152 11.31 -15.96 -5.76
N SER A 153 10.02 -16.03 -5.44
CA SER A 153 9.24 -17.28 -5.53
C SER A 153 9.17 -17.81 -6.97
N MET A 154 9.04 -16.92 -7.96
CA MET A 154 9.02 -17.29 -9.38
C MET A 154 10.38 -17.84 -9.83
N MET A 155 11.49 -17.22 -9.43
CA MET A 155 12.83 -17.74 -9.72
C MET A 155 13.05 -19.12 -9.09
N VAL A 156 12.69 -19.31 -7.82
CA VAL A 156 12.84 -20.61 -7.14
C VAL A 156 11.98 -21.68 -7.80
N GLY A 157 10.73 -21.37 -8.15
CA GLY A 157 9.85 -22.31 -8.86
C GLY A 157 10.40 -22.70 -10.23
N MET A 158 10.93 -21.73 -10.99
CA MET A 158 11.50 -21.98 -12.30
C MET A 158 12.81 -22.79 -12.21
N MET A 159 13.65 -22.50 -11.23
CA MET A 159 14.87 -23.25 -10.95
C MET A 159 14.56 -24.70 -10.54
N THR A 160 13.54 -24.90 -9.69
CA THR A 160 13.08 -26.23 -9.26
C THR A 160 12.50 -27.03 -10.43
N ALA A 161 11.73 -26.38 -11.31
CA ALA A 161 11.17 -27.02 -12.49
C ALA A 161 12.25 -27.46 -13.49
N VAL A 162 13.27 -26.62 -13.70
CA VAL A 162 14.43 -26.95 -14.56
C VAL A 162 15.21 -28.11 -13.99
N VAL A 163 15.55 -28.06 -12.69
CA VAL A 163 16.28 -29.17 -12.03
C VAL A 163 15.45 -30.45 -12.11
N GLY A 164 14.15 -30.39 -11.78
CA GLY A 164 13.25 -31.53 -11.86
C GLY A 164 13.13 -32.13 -13.26
N PHE A 165 13.08 -31.29 -14.29
CA PHE A 165 13.04 -31.73 -15.70
C PHE A 165 14.34 -32.44 -16.09
N VAL A 166 15.50 -31.84 -15.80
CA VAL A 166 16.81 -32.43 -16.14
C VAL A 166 17.02 -33.76 -15.42
N THR A 167 16.63 -33.86 -14.14
CA THR A 167 16.72 -35.12 -13.37
C THR A 167 15.71 -36.18 -13.82
N SER A 168 14.58 -35.78 -14.42
CA SER A 168 13.56 -36.71 -14.92
C SER A 168 13.96 -37.34 -16.26
N THR A 169 14.68 -36.60 -17.10
CA THR A 169 15.11 -37.06 -18.42
C THR A 169 16.37 -37.92 -18.43
N ASP A 170 17.09 -38.02 -17.31
CA ASP A 170 18.44 -38.62 -17.28
C ASP A 170 18.61 -39.49 -16.02
N SER A 171 18.54 -40.82 -16.19
CA SER A 171 18.72 -41.82 -15.10
C SER A 171 20.17 -42.34 -14.98
N GLY A 172 21.13 -41.74 -15.69
CA GLY A 172 22.54 -42.14 -15.69
C GLY A 172 23.48 -41.18 -14.95
N PRO A 173 24.70 -41.63 -14.57
CA PRO A 173 25.67 -40.79 -13.86
C PRO A 173 26.10 -39.57 -14.70
N ILE A 174 26.10 -38.41 -14.05
CA ILE A 174 26.32 -37.08 -14.66
C ILE A 174 27.76 -37.00 -15.18
N SER A 175 27.94 -36.93 -16.51
CA SER A 175 29.24 -36.73 -17.16
C SER A 175 29.68 -35.25 -17.16
N GLU A 176 30.99 -34.98 -17.16
CA GLU A 176 31.58 -33.63 -17.02
C GLU A 176 31.00 -32.51 -17.92
N PRO A 177 30.63 -32.71 -19.20
CA PRO A 177 30.02 -31.62 -20.00
C PRO A 177 28.62 -31.22 -19.52
N LYS A 178 27.92 -32.09 -18.77
CA LYS A 178 26.57 -31.82 -18.24
C LYS A 178 26.60 -30.91 -17.00
N GLN A 179 27.72 -30.83 -16.29
CA GLN A 179 27.87 -29.90 -15.14
C GLN A 179 27.85 -28.44 -15.57
N LEU A 180 28.41 -28.12 -16.74
CA LEU A 180 28.37 -26.77 -17.32
C LEU A 180 26.93 -26.38 -17.70
N LEU A 181 26.15 -27.31 -18.23
CA LEU A 181 24.71 -27.13 -18.51
C LEU A 181 23.90 -26.88 -17.23
N PHE A 182 24.17 -27.63 -16.16
CA PHE A 182 23.55 -27.42 -14.85
C PHE A 182 23.89 -26.06 -14.22
N LEU A 183 25.06 -25.49 -14.52
CA LEU A 183 25.46 -24.16 -14.03
C LEU A 183 24.88 -23.02 -14.87
N VAL A 184 24.84 -23.20 -16.20
CA VAL A 184 24.48 -22.14 -17.16
C VAL A 184 22.96 -22.00 -17.29
N ILE A 185 22.19 -23.09 -17.28
CA ILE A 185 20.73 -23.00 -17.46
C ILE A 185 20.07 -22.17 -16.33
N PRO A 186 20.35 -22.39 -15.04
CA PRO A 186 19.72 -21.60 -13.97
C PRO A 186 20.08 -20.12 -14.05
N ALA A 187 21.32 -19.80 -14.46
CA ALA A 187 21.75 -18.41 -14.66
C ALA A 187 20.98 -17.74 -15.81
N VAL A 188 20.82 -18.43 -16.94
CA VAL A 188 20.05 -17.93 -18.09
C VAL A 188 18.57 -17.76 -17.74
N VAL A 189 18.00 -18.70 -16.99
CA VAL A 189 16.60 -18.66 -16.54
C VAL A 189 16.37 -17.49 -15.56
N ALA A 190 17.30 -17.24 -14.64
CA ALA A 190 17.23 -16.09 -13.73
C ALA A 190 17.28 -14.76 -14.51
N VAL A 191 18.14 -14.66 -15.53
CA VAL A 191 18.23 -13.47 -16.39
C VAL A 191 16.95 -13.27 -17.22
N LEU A 192 16.39 -14.33 -17.80
CA LEU A 192 15.11 -14.26 -18.53
C LEU A 192 13.94 -13.88 -17.62
N ALA A 193 13.87 -14.41 -16.41
CA ALA A 193 12.86 -14.05 -15.43
C ALA A 193 12.98 -12.56 -15.03
N ALA A 194 14.21 -12.06 -14.81
CA ALA A 194 14.45 -10.66 -14.53
C ALA A 194 13.99 -9.76 -15.70
N LEU A 195 14.33 -10.10 -16.94
CA LEU A 195 13.91 -9.36 -18.13
C LEU A 195 12.39 -9.32 -18.30
N LEU A 196 11.71 -10.46 -18.10
CA LEU A 196 10.25 -10.53 -18.16
C LEU A 196 9.58 -9.64 -17.09
N THR A 197 10.14 -9.58 -15.88
CA THR A 197 9.58 -8.71 -14.82
C THR A 197 9.76 -7.22 -15.13
N VAL A 198 10.86 -6.83 -15.79
CA VAL A 198 11.08 -5.46 -16.25
C VAL A 198 10.09 -5.10 -17.37
N LEU A 199 9.92 -5.99 -18.36
CA LEU A 199 8.98 -5.78 -19.47
C LEU A 199 7.52 -5.71 -18.99
N MET A 200 7.12 -6.56 -18.03
CA MET A 200 5.78 -6.49 -17.44
C MET A 200 5.55 -5.21 -16.62
N LYS A 201 6.61 -4.63 -16.03
CA LYS A 201 6.52 -3.35 -15.33
C LYS A 201 6.32 -2.20 -16.32
N GLU A 202 7.04 -2.19 -17.44
CA GLU A 202 6.88 -1.19 -18.50
C GLU A 202 5.53 -1.27 -19.19
N SER A 203 5.02 -2.47 -19.49
CA SER A 203 3.72 -2.63 -20.14
C SER A 203 2.57 -2.18 -19.25
N ARG A 204 2.64 -2.43 -17.93
CA ARG A 204 1.67 -1.93 -16.95
C ARG A 204 1.72 -0.41 -16.78
N LEU A 205 2.91 0.20 -16.87
CA LEU A 205 3.05 1.66 -16.85
C LEU A 205 2.46 2.30 -18.11
N LYS A 206 2.70 1.71 -19.29
CA LYS A 206 2.09 2.14 -20.56
C LYS A 206 0.57 1.97 -20.57
N MET A 207 0.03 0.89 -20.02
CA MET A 207 -1.42 0.71 -19.90
C MET A 207 -2.06 1.77 -18.98
N LYS A 208 -1.44 2.08 -17.83
CA LYS A 208 -1.95 3.13 -16.94
C LYS A 208 -1.87 4.52 -17.56
N SER A 209 -0.82 4.86 -18.30
CA SER A 209 -0.76 6.13 -19.03
C SER A 209 -1.80 6.20 -20.16
N MET A 210 -2.13 5.06 -20.76
CA MET A 210 -3.14 4.96 -21.82
C MET A 210 -4.56 5.08 -21.27
N GLU A 211 -4.85 4.49 -20.11
CA GLU A 211 -6.13 4.68 -19.38
C GLU A 211 -6.34 6.13 -18.95
N VAL A 212 -5.31 6.81 -18.43
CA VAL A 212 -5.40 8.23 -18.04
C VAL A 212 -5.61 9.13 -19.26
N SER A 213 -4.93 8.84 -20.37
CA SER A 213 -5.13 9.56 -21.65
C SER A 213 -6.54 9.36 -22.21
N PHE A 214 -7.07 8.13 -22.14
CA PHE A 214 -8.43 7.83 -22.62
C PHE A 214 -9.52 8.43 -21.74
N ALA A 215 -9.33 8.46 -20.42
CA ALA A 215 -10.23 9.15 -19.49
C ALA A 215 -10.23 10.68 -19.71
N GLY A 216 -9.06 11.27 -19.97
CA GLY A 216 -8.94 12.69 -20.32
C GLY A 216 -9.57 13.03 -21.68
N LEU A 217 -9.43 12.16 -22.67
CA LEU A 217 -10.09 12.29 -23.98
C LEU A 217 -11.61 12.18 -23.87
N ARG A 218 -12.13 11.28 -23.03
CA ARG A 218 -13.57 11.11 -22.80
C ARG A 218 -14.19 12.31 -22.07
N ALA A 219 -13.51 12.83 -21.04
CA ALA A 219 -13.94 14.04 -20.34
C ALA A 219 -14.01 15.27 -21.27
N ASN A 220 -13.06 15.39 -22.22
CA ASN A 220 -13.04 16.47 -23.20
C ASN A 220 -14.14 16.33 -24.28
N PHE A 221 -14.60 15.10 -24.53
CA PHE A 221 -15.70 14.83 -25.46
C PHE A 221 -17.07 15.12 -24.82
N ASP A 222 -17.24 14.76 -23.54
CA ASP A 222 -18.46 15.05 -22.77
C ASP A 222 -18.64 16.56 -22.55
N SER A 223 -17.57 17.31 -22.22
CA SER A 223 -17.65 18.78 -22.10
C SER A 223 -18.00 19.50 -23.40
N ARG A 224 -17.59 18.94 -24.56
CA ARG A 224 -17.88 19.52 -25.87
C ARG A 224 -19.33 19.29 -26.29
N THR A 225 -19.88 18.13 -25.93
CA THR A 225 -21.29 17.78 -26.22
C THR A 225 -22.29 18.48 -25.30
N GLU A 226 -21.89 18.85 -24.08
CA GLU A 226 -22.69 19.75 -23.22
C GLU A 226 -22.64 21.21 -23.70
N SER A 227 -21.47 21.71 -24.10
CA SER A 227 -21.32 23.07 -24.64
C SER A 227 -22.08 23.30 -25.96
N GLU A 228 -22.41 22.25 -26.71
CA GLU A 228 -23.18 22.34 -27.95
C GLU A 228 -24.70 22.29 -27.74
N ARG A 229 -25.18 21.77 -26.60
CA ARG A 229 -26.61 21.76 -26.24
C ARG A 229 -27.09 23.09 -25.64
N ASP A 230 -26.20 23.87 -25.04
CA ASP A 230 -26.52 25.14 -24.37
C ASP A 230 -26.46 26.38 -25.26
N LYS A 231 -26.32 26.24 -26.59
CA LYS A 231 -26.48 27.38 -27.49
C LYS A 231 -27.97 27.63 -27.76
N PRO A 232 -28.55 28.76 -27.33
CA PRO A 232 -29.93 29.09 -27.66
C PRO A 232 -30.09 29.26 -29.17
N ASN A 233 -31.06 28.54 -29.74
CA ASN A 233 -31.49 28.61 -31.13
C ASN A 233 -32.03 30.01 -31.44
N ASN A 234 -31.16 30.91 -31.90
CA ASN A 234 -31.52 32.26 -32.29
C ASN A 234 -31.91 32.26 -33.78
N GLY A 235 -33.12 31.81 -34.07
CA GLY A 235 -33.64 31.70 -35.43
C GLY A 235 -35.14 31.51 -35.44
N ASN A 236 -35.89 32.58 -35.14
CA ASN A 236 -37.21 32.92 -35.71
C ASN A 236 -37.89 33.99 -34.84
N ALA A 237 -37.62 35.26 -35.14
CA ALA A 237 -38.40 36.38 -34.64
C ALA A 237 -38.36 37.54 -35.64
N ALA A 238 -38.80 37.29 -36.87
CA ALA A 238 -39.08 38.34 -37.85
C ALA A 238 -40.16 37.82 -38.81
N ASP A 239 -41.42 37.83 -38.38
CA ASP A 239 -42.59 38.04 -39.24
C ASP A 239 -43.88 37.87 -38.43
N ALA A 240 -44.32 38.94 -37.78
CA ALA A 240 -45.72 39.13 -37.40
C ALA A 240 -45.91 40.56 -36.89
N ARG A 241 -46.09 41.52 -37.81
CA ARG A 241 -46.85 42.77 -37.61
C ARG A 241 -46.86 43.58 -38.92
N SER A 242 -47.71 43.15 -39.85
CA SER A 242 -48.29 44.02 -40.87
C SER A 242 -49.68 43.48 -41.15
N SER A 243 -50.67 44.01 -40.43
CA SER A 243 -52.11 43.99 -40.71
C SER A 243 -52.86 44.53 -39.48
N ARG A 244 -52.96 45.85 -39.34
CA ARG A 244 -54.12 46.60 -38.84
C ARG A 244 -53.76 48.07 -38.74
N ASP A 245 -54.53 48.83 -39.52
CA ASP A 245 -54.82 50.27 -39.49
C ASP A 245 -53.70 51.27 -39.79
#